data_AF-A0A7D8AQ29-F1
#
_entry.id   AF-A0A7D8AQ29-F1
#
_cell.length_a   1.000
_cell.length_b   1.000
_cell.length_c   1.000
_cell.angle_alpha   90.00
_cell.angle_beta   90.00
_cell.angle_gamma   90.00
#
_symmetry.space_group_name_H-M   'P 1'
#
loop_
_entity.id
_entity.type
_entity.pdbx_description
1 polymer ?
#
loop_
_entity_poly.entity_id
_entity_poly.type
_entity_poly.pdbx_seq_one_letter_code
_entity_poly.pdbx_strand_id
1 'polypeptide(L)'
;MLTVENIKLYKISEAVEILKNDYNHKTISQNLTTKIISLNAFVMYKGKRYIPEDVIRYLFKNLNSKFEKEKTVKDINNKMEPIRETIEKYEAEIQQEDKQNFNLLIAFQKSIEKSIGKKLKRNMQDIIRNKTIEKNENLKKKFKEELKEELVEDLNQEIKEAIKILDKTIEEVLKKETRKFLRYEIKKRNEEYTYFLSFIKENLRKMIS
;
A
#
# COMPACT_ATOMS: atom_id res chain seq x y z
N MET A 1 27.69 12.35 39.21
CA MET A 1 28.79 11.38 39.22
C MET A 1 28.61 10.40 38.07
N LEU A 2 29.66 10.11 37.33
CA LEU A 2 29.71 9.08 36.29
C LEU A 2 30.86 8.11 36.59
N THR A 3 30.75 6.83 36.23
CA THR A 3 31.79 5.83 36.48
C THR A 3 32.22 5.20 35.17
N VAL A 4 33.53 5.15 34.92
CA VAL A 4 34.15 4.49 33.76
C VAL A 4 35.19 3.51 34.29
N GLU A 5 35.00 2.20 34.10
CA GLU A 5 35.94 1.15 34.54
C GLU A 5 36.48 1.33 35.98
N ASN A 6 35.61 1.74 36.91
CA ASN A 6 35.88 2.05 38.33
C ASN A 6 36.45 3.45 38.63
N ILE A 7 36.70 4.28 37.63
CA ILE A 7 37.10 5.68 37.80
C ILE A 7 35.84 6.52 37.99
N LYS A 8 35.71 7.17 39.15
CA LYS A 8 34.63 8.12 39.39
C LYS A 8 34.98 9.49 38.82
N LEU A 9 34.10 9.97 37.95
CA LEU A 9 34.19 11.22 37.22
C LEU A 9 33.10 12.17 37.70
N TYR A 10 33.51 13.38 38.04
CA TYR A 10 32.63 14.42 38.56
C TYR A 10 32.57 15.61 37.62
N LYS A 11 31.39 16.21 37.51
CA LYS A 11 31.24 17.53 36.89
C LYS A 11 31.81 18.60 37.81
N ILE A 12 32.09 19.78 37.26
CA ILE A 12 32.62 20.91 38.04
C ILE A 12 31.69 21.26 39.22
N SER A 13 30.37 21.29 39.02
CA SER A 13 29.40 21.55 40.09
C SER A 13 29.47 20.53 41.22
N GLU A 14 29.61 19.25 40.87
CA GLU A 14 29.73 18.14 41.83
C GLU A 14 31.06 18.22 42.59
N ALA A 15 32.16 18.58 41.90
CA ALA A 15 33.45 18.78 42.54
C ALA A 15 33.45 19.98 43.51
N VAL A 16 32.69 21.04 43.23
CA VAL A 16 32.51 22.16 44.19
C VAL A 16 31.81 21.66 45.45
N GLU A 17 30.79 20.83 45.33
CA GLU A 17 30.07 20.25 46.47
C GLU A 17 30.97 19.33 47.30
N ILE A 18 31.76 18.46 46.65
CA ILE A 18 32.73 17.58 47.31
C ILE A 18 33.77 18.40 48.07
N LEU A 19 34.32 19.45 47.45
CA LEU A 19 35.29 20.33 48.11
C LEU A 19 34.70 21.03 49.34
N LYS A 20 33.43 21.43 49.27
CA LYS A 20 32.73 22.06 50.39
C LYS A 20 32.44 21.08 51.52
N ASN A 21 31.93 19.90 51.20
CA ASN A 21 31.43 18.93 52.19
C ASN A 21 32.57 18.10 52.80
N ASP A 22 33.50 17.61 51.98
CA ASP A 22 34.51 16.63 52.41
C ASP A 22 35.82 17.30 52.84
N TYR A 23 36.10 18.50 52.32
CA TYR A 23 37.36 19.23 52.55
C TYR A 23 37.18 20.60 53.20
N ASN A 24 35.94 20.97 53.58
CA ASN A 24 35.58 22.28 54.15
C ASN A 24 36.12 23.48 53.34
N HIS A 25 36.26 23.31 52.01
CA HIS A 25 36.81 24.31 51.11
C HIS A 25 35.70 24.96 50.28
N LYS A 26 35.30 26.17 50.66
CA LYS A 26 34.33 26.96 49.90
C LYS A 26 35.00 27.58 48.67
N THR A 27 34.54 27.16 47.49
CA THR A 27 34.94 27.72 46.20
C THR A 27 33.72 27.89 45.31
N ILE A 28 33.89 28.62 44.21
CA ILE A 28 32.88 28.75 43.16
C ILE A 28 33.35 28.04 41.90
N SER A 29 32.40 27.57 41.08
CA SER A 29 32.69 26.81 39.85
C SER A 29 33.70 27.52 38.94
N GLN A 30 33.66 28.84 38.84
CA GLN A 30 34.56 29.62 38.00
C GLN A 30 36.02 29.54 38.48
N ASN A 31 36.26 29.77 39.78
CA ASN A 31 37.59 29.68 40.38
C ASN A 31 38.15 28.25 40.28
N LEU A 32 37.28 27.27 40.54
CA LEU A 32 37.65 25.86 40.43
C LEU A 32 38.02 25.49 38.99
N THR A 33 37.26 25.96 37.99
CA THR A 33 37.53 25.72 36.57
C THR A 33 38.90 26.23 36.17
N THR A 34 39.24 27.47 36.53
CA THR A 34 40.56 28.05 36.23
C THR A 34 41.68 27.23 36.87
N LYS A 35 41.48 26.80 38.13
CA LYS A 35 42.46 25.98 38.84
C LYS A 35 42.64 24.61 38.18
N ILE A 36 41.57 23.92 37.83
CA ILE A 36 41.60 22.63 37.12
C ILE A 36 42.36 22.74 35.80
N ILE A 37 42.08 23.78 35.01
CA ILE A 37 42.77 24.01 33.73
C ILE A 37 44.27 24.24 33.97
N SER A 38 44.63 25.11 34.92
CA SER A 38 46.04 25.40 35.24
C SER A 38 46.83 24.19 35.75
N LEU A 39 46.14 23.23 36.39
CA LEU A 39 46.73 22.01 36.92
C LEU A 39 46.56 20.81 35.98
N ASN A 40 45.92 21.00 34.82
CA ASN A 40 45.58 19.95 33.87
C ASN A 40 44.82 18.76 34.50
N ALA A 41 44.01 19.02 35.53
CA ALA A 41 43.38 18.01 36.38
C ALA A 41 42.00 17.55 35.86
N PHE A 42 41.87 17.38 34.54
CA PHE A 42 40.64 16.95 33.89
C PHE A 42 40.88 15.93 32.78
N VAL A 43 39.83 15.18 32.48
CA VAL A 43 39.73 14.23 31.37
C VAL A 43 38.54 14.57 30.49
N MET A 44 38.66 14.24 29.21
CA MET A 44 37.55 14.33 28.26
C MET A 44 36.82 12.99 28.24
N TYR A 45 35.49 13.02 28.38
CA TYR A 45 34.63 11.86 28.17
C TYR A 45 33.36 12.29 27.42
N LYS A 46 33.05 11.66 26.29
CA LYS A 46 31.98 11.98 25.34
C LYS A 46 31.94 13.46 24.98
N GLY A 47 33.12 14.04 24.72
CA GLY A 47 33.30 15.46 24.39
C GLY A 47 33.08 16.43 25.56
N LYS A 48 32.92 15.95 26.79
CA LYS A 48 32.72 16.78 27.99
C LYS A 48 33.88 16.62 28.98
N ARG A 49 34.22 17.70 29.69
CA ARG A 49 35.27 17.68 30.72
C ARG A 49 34.74 17.13 32.03
N TYR A 50 35.48 16.21 32.62
CA TYR A 50 35.23 15.67 33.95
C TYR A 50 36.49 15.72 34.82
N ILE A 51 36.27 15.68 36.13
CA ILE A 51 37.32 15.70 37.15
C ILE A 51 37.31 14.32 37.82
N PRO A 52 38.41 13.57 37.75
CA PRO A 52 38.51 12.32 38.49
C PRO A 52 38.55 12.53 40.01
N GLU A 53 37.91 11.63 40.76
CA GLU A 53 37.88 11.64 42.23
C GLU A 53 39.28 11.81 42.84
N ASP A 54 40.22 11.04 42.30
CA ASP A 54 41.59 10.91 42.77
C ASP A 54 42.41 12.21 42.74
N VAL A 55 41.95 13.18 41.95
CA VAL A 55 42.61 14.49 41.80
C VAL A 55 41.88 15.62 42.53
N ILE A 56 40.63 15.42 43.00
CA ILE A 56 39.84 16.46 43.68
C ILE A 56 40.58 17.00 44.90
N ARG A 57 41.23 16.12 45.68
CA ARG A 57 42.00 16.52 46.87
C ARG A 57 43.15 17.50 46.59
N TYR A 58 43.63 17.57 45.36
CA TYR A 58 44.70 18.51 45.00
C TYR A 58 44.15 19.90 44.67
N LEU A 59 42.85 20.02 44.41
CA LEU A 59 42.20 21.27 44.03
C LEU A 59 41.99 22.23 45.21
N PHE A 60 42.01 21.76 46.46
CA PHE A 60 41.97 22.66 47.63
C PHE A 60 43.36 23.04 48.17
N LYS A 61 44.44 22.39 47.71
CA LYS A 61 45.80 22.71 48.17
C LYS A 61 46.16 24.16 47.89
N ASN A 62 46.80 24.79 48.86
CA ASN A 62 47.35 26.13 48.68
C ASN A 62 48.66 26.03 47.88
N LEU A 63 48.83 26.88 46.86
CA LEU A 63 49.94 26.80 45.90
C LEU A 63 50.74 28.11 45.89
N ASN A 64 51.00 28.64 47.08
CA ASN A 64 51.67 29.94 47.26
C ASN A 64 53.16 29.88 46.89
N SER A 65 53.79 28.71 47.00
CA SER A 65 55.18 28.52 46.57
C SER A 65 55.28 27.84 45.21
N LYS A 66 56.28 28.25 44.42
CA LYS A 66 56.60 27.64 43.12
C LYS A 66 56.86 26.14 43.26
N PHE A 67 57.58 25.74 44.32
CA PHE A 67 57.91 24.35 44.60
C PHE A 67 56.67 23.48 44.87
N GLU A 68 55.72 23.95 45.69
CA GLU A 68 54.47 23.20 45.96
C GLU A 68 53.59 23.08 44.72
N LYS A 69 53.60 24.11 43.86
CA LYS A 69 52.89 24.09 42.57
C LYS A 69 53.47 23.03 41.66
N GLU A 70 54.79 22.99 41.46
CA GLU A 70 55.45 21.99 40.61
C GLU A 70 55.24 20.57 41.15
N LYS A 71 55.37 20.37 42.47
CA LYS A 71 55.11 19.08 43.11
C LYS A 71 53.66 18.64 42.91
N THR A 72 52.70 19.53 43.11
CA THR A 72 51.26 19.23 42.94
C THR A 72 50.92 18.90 41.49
N VAL A 73 51.48 19.63 40.53
CA VAL A 73 51.30 19.34 39.09
C VAL A 73 51.87 17.95 38.75
N LYS A 74 53.06 17.62 39.26
CA LYS A 74 53.66 16.29 39.05
C LYS A 74 52.81 15.17 39.63
N ASP A 75 52.32 15.33 40.86
CA ASP A 75 51.44 14.36 41.52
C ASP A 75 50.13 14.16 40.75
N ILE A 76 49.55 15.26 40.24
CA ILE A 76 48.33 15.21 39.42
C ILE A 76 48.62 14.48 38.11
N ASN A 77 49.67 14.85 37.38
CA ASN A 77 50.00 14.23 36.09
C ASN A 77 50.22 12.72 36.23
N ASN A 78 50.96 12.28 37.24
CA ASN A 78 51.20 10.86 37.52
C ASN A 78 49.90 10.07 37.76
N LYS A 79 48.88 10.71 38.36
CA LYS A 79 47.56 10.10 38.54
C LYS A 79 46.69 10.19 37.29
N MET A 80 46.83 11.26 36.51
CA MET A 80 46.00 11.55 35.35
C MET A 80 46.36 10.70 34.14
N GLU A 81 47.63 10.32 33.94
CA GLU A 81 48.04 9.48 32.81
C GLU A 81 47.28 8.14 32.73
N PRO A 82 47.31 7.26 33.74
CA PRO A 82 46.59 5.98 33.66
C PRO A 82 45.07 6.18 33.52
N ILE A 83 44.52 7.24 34.12
CA ILE A 83 43.10 7.58 34.01
C ILE A 83 42.73 7.97 32.58
N ARG A 84 43.57 8.76 31.89
CA ARG A 84 43.35 9.15 30.50
C ARG A 84 43.41 7.95 29.57
N GLU A 85 44.43 7.11 29.70
CA GLU A 85 44.58 5.90 28.89
C GLU A 85 43.37 4.98 29.03
N THR A 86 42.89 4.78 30.27
CA THR A 86 41.70 3.95 30.56
C THR A 86 40.46 4.52 29.88
N ILE A 87 40.22 5.83 29.99
CA ILE A 87 39.06 6.49 29.40
C ILE A 87 39.12 6.47 27.87
N GLU A 88 40.28 6.75 27.28
CA GLU A 88 40.47 6.73 25.82
C GLU A 88 40.23 5.34 25.25
N LYS A 89 40.74 4.29 25.90
CA LYS A 89 40.50 2.91 25.50
C LYS A 89 39.02 2.55 25.59
N TYR A 90 38.37 2.87 26.70
CA TYR A 90 36.95 2.61 26.90
C TYR A 90 36.07 3.33 25.87
N GLU A 91 36.39 4.57 25.52
CA GLU A 91 35.69 5.29 24.46
C GLU A 91 35.88 4.66 23.08
N ALA A 92 37.09 4.20 22.76
CA ALA A 92 37.36 3.55 21.49
C ALA A 92 36.55 2.24 21.35
N GLU A 93 36.44 1.45 22.43
CA GLU A 93 35.65 0.22 22.46
C GLU A 93 34.16 0.50 22.24
N ILE A 94 33.59 1.47 22.95
CA ILE A 94 32.18 1.88 22.75
C ILE A 94 31.94 2.35 21.32
N GLN A 95 32.83 3.15 20.74
CA GLN A 95 32.67 3.64 19.37
C GLN A 95 32.72 2.51 18.33
N GLN A 96 33.49 1.45 18.58
CA GLN A 96 33.49 0.28 17.73
C GLN A 96 32.19 -0.52 17.85
N GLU A 97 31.69 -0.72 19.07
CA GLU A 97 30.43 -1.41 19.33
C GLU A 97 29.24 -0.67 18.71
N ASP A 98 29.18 0.66 18.86
CA ASP A 98 28.16 1.51 18.25
C ASP A 98 28.16 1.40 16.72
N LYS A 99 29.34 1.37 16.09
CA LYS A 99 29.47 1.18 14.63
C LYS A 99 28.97 -0.20 14.19
N GLN A 100 29.28 -1.25 14.94
CA GLN A 100 28.82 -2.61 14.63
C GLN A 100 27.30 -2.70 14.76
N ASN A 101 26.74 -2.16 15.83
CA ASN A 101 25.30 -2.13 16.07
C ASN A 101 24.56 -1.34 15.00
N PHE A 102 25.10 -0.19 14.57
CA PHE A 102 24.52 0.60 13.48
C PHE A 102 24.51 -0.17 12.15
N ASN A 103 25.59 -0.88 11.83
CA ASN A 103 25.66 -1.71 10.63
C ASN A 103 24.66 -2.87 10.66
N LEU A 104 24.47 -3.50 11.82
CA LEU A 104 23.45 -4.55 12.00
C LEU A 104 22.04 -4.01 11.80
N LEU A 105 21.75 -2.82 12.33
CA LEU A 105 20.47 -2.11 12.13
C LEU A 105 20.20 -1.84 10.64
N ILE A 106 21.20 -1.33 9.90
CA ILE A 106 21.08 -1.10 8.46
C ILE A 106 20.82 -2.41 7.70
N ALA A 107 21.56 -3.47 8.02
CA ALA A 107 21.40 -4.77 7.38
C ALA A 107 20.01 -5.36 7.64
N PHE A 108 19.53 -5.25 8.87
CA PHE A 108 18.19 -5.69 9.27
C PHE A 108 17.09 -4.90 8.54
N GLN A 109 17.20 -3.57 8.48
CA GLN A 109 16.26 -2.73 7.75
C GLN A 109 16.17 -3.13 6.27
N LYS A 110 17.31 -3.30 5.59
CA LYS A 110 17.35 -3.75 4.19
C LYS A 110 16.71 -5.12 3.98
N SER A 111 16.89 -6.04 4.94
CA SER A 111 16.26 -7.37 4.91
C SER A 111 14.73 -7.27 4.99
N ILE A 112 14.21 -6.47 5.92
CA ILE A 112 12.78 -6.20 6.07
C ILE A 112 12.21 -5.59 4.79
N GLU A 113 12.82 -4.53 4.25
CA GLU A 113 12.36 -3.85 3.05
C GLU A 113 12.26 -4.81 1.85
N LYS A 114 13.26 -5.69 1.68
CA LYS A 114 13.25 -6.71 0.62
C LYS A 114 12.15 -7.75 0.82
N SER A 115 11.90 -8.18 2.05
CA SER A 115 10.85 -9.13 2.41
C SER A 115 9.45 -8.55 2.17
N ILE A 116 9.18 -7.38 2.76
CA ILE A 116 7.89 -6.69 2.66
C ILE A 116 7.63 -6.27 1.22
N GLY A 117 8.64 -5.72 0.53
CA GLY A 117 8.52 -5.32 -0.88
C GLY A 117 8.15 -6.49 -1.79
N LYS A 118 8.73 -7.67 -1.58
CA LYS A 118 8.34 -8.89 -2.32
C LYS A 118 6.90 -9.31 -2.03
N LYS A 119 6.47 -9.27 -0.76
CA LYS A 119 5.12 -9.67 -0.35
C LYS A 119 4.06 -8.72 -0.91
N LEU A 120 4.28 -7.40 -0.82
CA LEU A 120 3.40 -6.39 -1.38
C LEU A 120 3.25 -6.53 -2.90
N LYS A 121 4.36 -6.76 -3.61
CA LYS A 121 4.34 -6.95 -5.07
C LYS A 121 3.49 -8.14 -5.49
N ARG A 122 3.61 -9.28 -4.78
CA ARG A 122 2.77 -10.47 -5.03
C ARG A 122 1.30 -10.18 -4.76
N ASN A 123 0.99 -9.61 -3.60
CA ASN A 123 -0.39 -9.28 -3.23
C ASN A 123 -1.05 -8.33 -4.23
N MET A 124 -0.33 -7.31 -4.71
CA MET A 124 -0.86 -6.40 -5.75
C MET A 124 -1.14 -7.13 -7.06
N GLN A 125 -0.26 -8.04 -7.49
CA GLN A 125 -0.48 -8.84 -8.70
C GLN A 125 -1.73 -9.72 -8.58
N ASP A 126 -1.93 -10.36 -7.42
CA ASP A 126 -3.10 -11.20 -7.18
C ASP A 126 -4.40 -10.37 -7.17
N ILE A 127 -4.40 -9.19 -6.53
CA ILE A 127 -5.56 -8.28 -6.53
C ILE A 127 -5.91 -7.84 -7.94
N ILE A 128 -4.91 -7.42 -8.74
CA ILE A 128 -5.12 -6.99 -10.13
C ILE A 128 -5.70 -8.15 -10.96
N ARG A 129 -5.12 -9.35 -10.82
CA ARG A 129 -5.59 -10.53 -11.53
C ARG A 129 -7.04 -10.87 -11.19
N ASN A 130 -7.40 -10.90 -9.91
CA ASN A 130 -8.75 -11.23 -9.47
C ASN A 130 -9.78 -10.21 -9.98
N LYS A 131 -9.49 -8.90 -9.85
CA LYS A 131 -10.37 -7.85 -10.39
C LYS A 131 -10.54 -7.93 -11.90
N THR A 132 -9.50 -8.33 -12.62
CA THR A 132 -9.54 -8.47 -14.08
C THR A 132 -10.41 -9.65 -14.49
N ILE A 133 -10.28 -10.78 -13.80
CA ILE A 133 -11.11 -11.97 -14.03
C ILE A 133 -12.58 -11.64 -13.76
N GLU A 134 -12.88 -11.07 -12.59
CA GLU A 134 -14.25 -10.71 -12.18
C GLU A 134 -14.91 -9.74 -13.18
N LYS A 135 -14.17 -8.70 -13.62
CA LYS A 135 -14.67 -7.75 -14.61
C LYS A 135 -14.95 -8.41 -15.96
N ASN A 136 -14.09 -9.31 -16.40
CA ASN A 136 -14.28 -10.04 -17.66
C ASN A 136 -15.47 -11.01 -17.59
N GLU A 137 -15.71 -11.67 -16.46
CA GLU A 137 -16.88 -12.53 -16.28
C GLU A 137 -18.17 -11.71 -16.29
N ASN A 138 -18.19 -10.54 -15.63
CA ASN A 138 -19.33 -9.65 -15.64
C ASN A 138 -19.62 -9.09 -17.05
N LEU A 139 -18.58 -8.71 -17.81
CA LEU A 139 -18.72 -8.28 -19.20
C LEU A 139 -19.26 -9.41 -20.09
N LYS A 140 -18.76 -10.64 -19.94
CA LYS A 140 -19.27 -11.80 -20.68
C LYS A 140 -20.75 -12.05 -20.41
N LYS A 141 -21.20 -11.89 -19.16
CA LYS A 141 -22.62 -12.03 -18.79
C LYS A 141 -23.47 -10.95 -19.47
N LYS A 142 -23.08 -9.67 -19.33
CA LYS A 142 -23.79 -8.55 -19.97
C LYS A 142 -23.89 -8.71 -21.47
N PHE A 143 -22.78 -9.02 -22.13
CA PHE A 143 -22.75 -9.21 -23.58
C PHE A 143 -23.67 -10.36 -24.02
N LYS A 144 -23.74 -11.45 -23.24
CA LYS A 144 -24.63 -12.58 -23.55
C LYS A 144 -26.12 -12.24 -23.35
N GLU A 145 -26.43 -11.33 -22.43
CA GLU A 145 -27.80 -10.85 -22.19
C GLU A 145 -28.23 -9.89 -23.31
N GLU A 146 -27.40 -8.89 -23.62
CA GLU A 146 -27.64 -7.92 -24.72
C GLU A 146 -27.85 -8.63 -26.06
N LEU A 147 -26.99 -9.59 -26.41
CA LEU A 147 -27.07 -10.33 -27.67
C LEU A 147 -28.30 -11.25 -27.75
N LYS A 148 -28.83 -11.69 -26.60
CA LYS A 148 -30.09 -12.47 -26.58
C LYS A 148 -31.29 -11.57 -26.79
N GLU A 149 -31.30 -10.38 -26.19
CA GLU A 149 -32.43 -9.45 -26.30
C GLU A 149 -32.56 -8.92 -27.73
N GLU A 150 -31.46 -8.41 -28.30
CA GLU A 150 -31.44 -7.85 -29.66
C GLU A 150 -31.82 -8.89 -30.71
N LEU A 151 -31.23 -10.09 -30.66
CA LEU A 151 -31.48 -11.14 -31.65
C LEU A 151 -32.91 -11.71 -31.58
N VAL A 152 -33.49 -11.77 -30.37
CA VAL A 152 -34.89 -12.19 -30.19
C VAL A 152 -35.84 -11.11 -30.71
N GLU A 153 -35.53 -9.84 -30.51
CA GLU A 153 -36.36 -8.73 -30.97
C GLU A 153 -36.38 -8.63 -32.50
N ASP A 154 -35.21 -8.72 -33.14
CA ASP A 154 -35.06 -8.72 -34.60
C ASP A 154 -35.78 -9.91 -35.24
N LEU A 155 -35.54 -11.13 -34.75
CA LEU A 155 -36.20 -12.34 -35.26
C LEU A 155 -37.73 -12.26 -35.09
N ASN A 156 -38.21 -11.71 -33.98
CA ASN A 156 -39.65 -11.54 -33.76
C ASN A 156 -40.27 -10.52 -34.71
N GLN A 157 -39.54 -9.46 -35.07
CA GLN A 157 -40.00 -8.50 -36.09
C GLN A 157 -40.05 -9.15 -37.47
N GLU A 158 -39.00 -9.84 -37.90
CA GLU A 158 -38.95 -10.54 -39.18
C GLU A 158 -40.07 -11.59 -39.30
N ILE A 159 -40.30 -12.38 -38.24
CA ILE A 159 -41.39 -13.37 -38.21
C ILE A 159 -42.76 -12.69 -38.33
N LYS A 160 -42.99 -11.56 -37.63
CA LYS A 160 -44.26 -10.82 -37.74
C LYS A 160 -44.50 -10.29 -39.15
N GLU A 161 -43.47 -9.77 -39.80
CA GLU A 161 -43.58 -9.30 -41.18
C GLU A 161 -43.84 -10.44 -42.15
N ALA A 162 -43.13 -11.57 -42.01
CA ALA A 162 -43.33 -12.76 -42.82
C ALA A 162 -44.76 -13.31 -42.69
N ILE A 163 -45.29 -13.40 -41.46
CA ILE A 163 -46.67 -13.82 -41.20
C ILE A 163 -47.65 -12.88 -41.91
N LYS A 164 -47.45 -11.56 -41.81
CA LYS A 164 -48.33 -10.56 -42.44
C LYS A 164 -48.34 -10.67 -43.97
N ILE A 165 -47.19 -10.99 -44.57
CA ILE A 165 -47.08 -11.24 -46.02
C ILE A 165 -47.80 -12.55 -46.38
N LEU A 166 -47.59 -13.60 -45.59
CA LEU A 166 -48.22 -14.90 -45.80
C LEU A 166 -49.75 -14.80 -45.75
N ASP A 167 -50.29 -14.12 -44.74
CA ASP A 167 -51.73 -13.93 -44.55
C ASP A 167 -52.37 -13.21 -45.75
N LYS A 168 -51.73 -12.13 -46.23
CA LYS A 168 -52.20 -11.42 -47.44
C LYS A 168 -52.18 -12.32 -48.66
N THR A 169 -51.13 -13.13 -48.80
CA THR A 169 -50.97 -14.04 -49.94
C THR A 169 -52.05 -15.13 -49.91
N ILE A 170 -52.31 -15.72 -48.74
CA ILE A 170 -53.36 -16.71 -48.53
C ILE A 170 -54.72 -16.11 -48.85
N GLU A 171 -55.01 -14.90 -48.35
CA GLU A 171 -56.28 -14.21 -48.60
C GLU A 171 -56.50 -13.97 -50.10
N GLU A 172 -55.48 -13.52 -50.82
CA GLU A 172 -55.54 -13.32 -52.27
C GLU A 172 -55.77 -14.63 -53.04
N VAL A 173 -55.05 -15.70 -52.67
CA VAL A 173 -55.19 -17.02 -53.29
C VAL A 173 -56.59 -17.58 -53.05
N LEU A 174 -57.08 -17.54 -51.80
CA LEU A 174 -58.43 -17.99 -51.46
C LEU A 174 -59.49 -17.20 -52.23
N LYS A 175 -59.36 -15.86 -52.31
CA LYS A 175 -60.27 -15.03 -53.12
C LYS A 175 -60.26 -15.42 -54.60
N LYS A 176 -59.08 -15.69 -55.17
CA LYS A 176 -58.92 -16.11 -56.58
C LYS A 176 -59.56 -17.49 -56.83
N GLU A 177 -59.26 -18.47 -55.99
CA GLU A 177 -59.77 -19.83 -56.15
C GLU A 177 -61.29 -19.91 -55.91
N THR A 178 -61.80 -19.21 -54.89
CA THR A 178 -63.24 -19.12 -54.65
C THR A 178 -63.97 -18.50 -55.86
N ARG A 179 -63.41 -17.45 -56.46
CA ARG A 179 -63.97 -16.84 -57.68
C ARG A 179 -63.95 -17.80 -58.87
N LYS A 180 -62.87 -18.57 -59.07
CA LYS A 180 -62.79 -19.56 -60.14
C LYS A 180 -63.85 -20.65 -59.95
N PHE A 181 -63.96 -21.20 -58.74
CA PHE A 181 -64.95 -22.22 -58.40
C PHE A 181 -66.38 -21.72 -58.63
N LEU A 182 -66.72 -20.54 -58.10
CA LEU A 182 -68.06 -19.95 -58.30
C LEU A 182 -68.38 -19.74 -59.79
N ARG A 183 -67.42 -19.27 -60.60
CA ARG A 183 -67.61 -19.12 -62.04
C ARG A 183 -67.88 -20.45 -62.73
N TYR A 184 -67.15 -21.50 -62.34
CA TYR A 184 -67.35 -22.84 -62.88
C TYR A 184 -68.74 -23.39 -62.54
N GLU A 185 -69.15 -23.32 -61.27
CA GLU A 185 -70.47 -23.78 -60.82
C GLU A 185 -71.63 -23.01 -61.46
N ILE A 186 -71.52 -21.67 -61.58
CA ILE A 186 -72.53 -20.85 -62.27
C ILE A 186 -72.65 -21.29 -63.75
N LYS A 187 -71.52 -21.51 -64.42
CA LYS A 187 -71.52 -21.95 -65.82
C LYS A 187 -72.21 -23.31 -65.97
N LYS A 188 -71.84 -24.28 -65.13
CA LYS A 188 -72.42 -25.62 -65.11
C LYS A 188 -73.94 -25.59 -64.86
N ARG A 189 -74.39 -24.84 -63.85
CA ARG A 189 -75.82 -24.65 -63.55
C ARG A 189 -76.58 -24.01 -64.72
N ASN A 190 -75.99 -23.03 -65.40
CA ASN A 190 -76.60 -22.39 -66.55
C ASN A 190 -76.74 -23.36 -67.74
N GLU A 191 -75.75 -24.22 -67.98
CA GLU A 191 -75.80 -25.28 -69.00
C GLU A 191 -76.92 -26.29 -68.68
N GLU A 192 -77.00 -26.76 -67.43
CA GLU A 192 -78.08 -27.65 -66.94
C GLU A 192 -79.47 -27.00 -67.13
N TYR A 193 -79.61 -25.72 -66.78
CA TYR A 193 -80.87 -24.99 -66.92
C TYR A 193 -81.26 -24.78 -68.38
N THR A 194 -80.28 -24.49 -69.25
CA THR A 194 -80.51 -24.35 -70.70
C THR A 194 -80.98 -25.66 -71.31
N TYR A 195 -80.34 -26.77 -70.93
CA TYR A 195 -80.76 -28.12 -71.32
C TYR A 195 -82.20 -28.41 -70.87
N PHE A 196 -82.51 -28.17 -69.59
CA PHE A 196 -83.86 -28.36 -69.05
C PHE A 196 -84.93 -27.54 -69.79
N LEU A 197 -84.65 -26.25 -70.08
CA LEU A 197 -85.56 -25.41 -70.86
C LEU A 197 -85.75 -25.90 -72.29
N SER A 198 -84.70 -26.39 -72.94
CA SER A 198 -84.82 -27.00 -74.29
C SER A 198 -85.69 -28.25 -74.26
N PHE A 199 -85.53 -29.10 -73.25
CA PHE A 199 -86.36 -30.29 -73.03
C PHE A 199 -87.84 -29.93 -72.80
N ILE A 200 -88.16 -28.94 -71.96
CA ILE A 200 -89.55 -28.46 -71.78
C ILE A 200 -90.12 -27.96 -73.09
N LYS A 201 -89.39 -27.09 -73.81
CA LYS A 201 -89.84 -26.52 -75.10
C LYS A 201 -90.17 -27.60 -76.12
N GLU A 202 -89.34 -28.65 -76.21
CA GLU A 202 -89.55 -29.73 -77.16
C GLU A 202 -90.76 -30.60 -76.80
N ASN A 203 -90.96 -30.90 -75.52
CA ASN A 203 -92.15 -31.64 -75.07
C ASN A 203 -93.44 -30.84 -75.25
N LEU A 204 -93.43 -29.52 -74.97
CA LEU A 204 -94.57 -28.65 -75.24
C LEU A 204 -94.90 -28.59 -76.74
N ARG A 205 -93.89 -28.53 -77.63
CA ARG A 205 -94.11 -28.60 -79.08
C ARG A 205 -94.82 -29.90 -79.48
N LYS A 206 -94.41 -31.04 -78.94
CA LYS A 206 -95.03 -32.36 -79.21
C LYS A 206 -96.46 -32.49 -78.70
N MET A 207 -96.87 -31.71 -77.70
CA MET A 207 -98.24 -31.74 -77.17
C MET A 207 -99.23 -30.87 -77.98
N ILE A 208 -98.72 -29.89 -78.74
CA ILE A 208 -99.55 -28.93 -79.50
C ILE A 208 -99.67 -29.33 -80.99
N SER A 209 -98.86 -30.30 -81.44
CA SER A 209 -98.91 -30.96 -82.75
C SER A 209 -99.78 -32.20 -82.73
#